data_AF-A0A6L8QCG4-F1
#
_entry.id   AF-A0A6L8QCG4-F1
#
_cell.length_a   1.000
_cell.length_b   1.000
_cell.length_c   1.000
_cell.angle_alpha   90.00
_cell.angle_beta   90.00
_cell.angle_gamma   90.00
#
_symmetry.space_group_name_H-M   'P 1'
#
loop_
_entity.id
_entity.type
_entity.pdbx_description
1 polymer ?
#
loop_
_entity_poly.entity_id
_entity_poly.type
_entity_poly.pdbx_seq_one_letter_code
_entity_poly.pdbx_strand_id
1 'polypeptide(L)'
;MRFKGTALMAAVFMILVLYYFFVDIPAEQKEKKQQEQAEKLLPFQAEEVVEFSLTGKGEPISLRRKDLHKWELVLPLTATGDTKEADSFISEIENLKKTRVVEENPKDLSIYGLSSPLFKIHFKLRNKQEETLLIGDETPLGGSLYFMRKNHPEVMMATSSQSRFEKTVYDFRDKTLLNFSTGSIRRIQIISENNPLELKRTDDTWEISGNIHARGDKDAIMNFLQSIQFSRVKHFVNENPESLEPYGLNSPTLKLVLGDDATHTLSLGTHKVGKGYYAKVNNSKNIVLVDTKLFETLSQKAVNFLDKTLLEFEEDDVLELTLKSEKEAIHVVRDKNNDWNIQTPIKCQADLSTINSLLFDLKEARINQFIKISMESPELFGLDSPRKSLAVKMKNSTAWTLQLGNHSADGEYVFSQRTGETTVFSLSKSVIEKLFRNLHDLRNKKLLKFESNDVNKIHIQTADEVFELEKSGPQWSLVKPKTRKVEHFGNDLVWTLKGLEFNSPVSPLLSPEVSGLNSPEFTITLFKNMQEVASLKIGKLFEQNQEYLVEANNLQYRVKEKYLDSIPSNLSKIRSK
;
A
#
# COMPACT_ATOMS: atom_id res chain seq x y z
N MET A 1 -62.55 28.13 26.10
CA MET A 1 -61.32 28.73 25.54
C MET A 1 -61.68 29.94 24.67
N ARG A 2 -61.05 31.10 24.90
CA ARG A 2 -61.30 32.34 24.13
C ARG A 2 -60.59 32.30 22.76
N PHE A 3 -61.08 31.47 21.85
CA PHE A 3 -60.45 31.15 20.54
C PHE A 3 -60.12 32.38 19.68
N LYS A 4 -60.95 33.42 19.72
CA LYS A 4 -60.74 34.66 18.95
C LYS A 4 -59.51 35.46 19.42
N GLY A 5 -59.23 35.46 20.73
CA GLY A 5 -58.06 36.15 21.28
C GLY A 5 -56.75 35.42 20.97
N THR A 6 -56.78 34.07 21.01
CA THR A 6 -55.62 33.24 20.67
C THR A 6 -55.27 33.32 19.19
N ALA A 7 -56.26 33.34 18.28
CA ALA A 7 -56.02 33.49 16.85
C ALA A 7 -55.43 34.88 16.49
N LEU A 8 -55.91 35.95 17.14
CA LEU A 8 -55.36 37.29 16.95
C LEU A 8 -53.90 37.37 17.42
N MET A 9 -53.58 36.79 18.59
CA MET A 9 -52.20 36.73 19.08
C MET A 9 -51.29 35.90 18.17
N ALA A 10 -51.78 34.78 17.63
CA ALA A 10 -51.02 33.98 16.68
C ALA A 10 -50.73 34.74 15.38
N ALA A 11 -51.69 35.52 14.88
CA ALA A 11 -51.48 36.37 13.70
C ALA A 11 -50.46 37.48 13.95
N VAL A 12 -50.53 38.16 15.10
CA VAL A 12 -49.54 39.18 15.50
C VAL A 12 -48.14 38.56 15.67
N PHE A 13 -48.05 37.39 16.30
CA PHE A 13 -46.79 36.66 16.44
C PHE A 13 -46.20 36.30 15.06
N MET A 14 -47.02 35.81 14.13
CA MET A 14 -46.58 35.48 12.77
C MET A 14 -46.09 36.73 12.02
N ILE A 15 -46.76 37.88 12.18
CA ILE A 15 -46.31 39.16 11.62
C ILE A 15 -44.97 39.60 12.22
N LEU A 16 -44.77 39.46 13.54
CA LEU A 16 -43.49 39.79 14.19
C LEU A 16 -42.36 38.86 13.76
N VAL A 17 -42.62 37.56 13.61
CA VAL A 17 -41.64 36.59 13.08
C VAL A 17 -41.28 36.93 11.63
N LEU A 18 -42.26 37.27 10.80
CA LEU A 18 -42.03 37.72 9.42
C LEU A 18 -41.24 39.02 9.38
N TYR A 19 -41.56 40.00 10.22
CA TYR A 19 -40.82 41.26 10.33
C TYR A 19 -39.35 41.00 10.74
N TYR A 20 -39.13 40.20 11.78
CA TYR A 20 -37.79 39.84 12.23
C TYR A 20 -36.97 39.14 11.12
N PHE A 21 -37.56 38.20 10.40
CA PHE A 21 -36.86 37.46 9.33
C PHE A 21 -36.61 38.28 8.06
N PHE A 22 -37.54 39.16 7.66
CA PHE A 22 -37.44 39.90 6.40
C PHE A 22 -36.87 41.31 6.53
N VAL A 23 -36.83 41.88 7.74
CA VAL A 23 -36.33 43.26 7.98
C VAL A 23 -35.12 43.26 8.92
N ASP A 24 -35.26 42.74 10.14
CA ASP A 24 -34.19 42.86 11.15
C ASP A 24 -32.95 42.01 10.79
N ILE A 25 -33.13 40.74 10.39
CA ILE A 25 -31.98 39.89 9.99
C ILE A 25 -31.22 40.49 8.79
N PRO A 26 -31.86 40.91 7.68
CA PRO A 26 -31.15 41.56 6.58
C PRO A 26 -30.52 42.91 6.94
N ALA A 27 -31.15 43.69 7.83
CA ALA A 27 -30.59 44.96 8.30
C ALA A 27 -29.33 44.75 9.15
N GLU A 28 -29.36 43.82 10.10
CA GLU A 28 -28.21 43.46 10.93
C GLU A 28 -27.07 42.86 10.07
N GLN A 29 -27.40 42.03 9.08
CA GLN A 29 -26.42 41.53 8.11
C GLN A 29 -25.80 42.66 7.28
N LYS A 30 -26.60 43.65 6.87
CA LYS A 30 -26.12 44.81 6.12
C LYS A 30 -25.22 45.70 6.97
N GLU A 31 -25.59 45.96 8.22
CA GLU A 31 -24.76 46.70 9.18
C GLU A 31 -23.44 45.98 9.45
N LYS A 32 -23.47 44.67 9.74
CA LYS A 32 -22.26 43.86 9.93
C LYS A 32 -21.37 43.89 8.68
N LYS A 33 -21.95 43.77 7.49
CA LYS A 33 -21.19 43.83 6.22
C LYS A 33 -20.57 45.21 5.99
N GLN A 34 -21.28 46.28 6.33
CA GLN A 34 -20.75 47.65 6.25
C GLN A 34 -19.62 47.88 7.27
N GLN A 35 -19.78 47.38 8.50
CA GLN A 35 -18.75 47.46 9.53
C GLN A 35 -17.51 46.66 9.13
N GLU A 36 -17.69 45.43 8.63
CA GLU A 36 -16.60 44.58 8.14
C GLU A 36 -15.88 45.21 6.94
N GLN A 37 -16.61 45.86 6.02
CA GLN A 37 -16.00 46.62 4.92
C GLN A 37 -15.24 47.86 5.40
N ALA A 38 -15.74 48.55 6.43
CA ALA A 38 -15.08 49.73 7.00
C ALA A 38 -13.78 49.38 7.75
N GLU A 39 -13.67 48.14 8.26
CA GLU A 39 -12.46 47.59 8.87
C GLU A 39 -11.38 47.22 7.84
N LYS A 40 -11.72 46.95 6.57
CA LYS A 40 -10.73 46.58 5.55
C LYS A 40 -9.80 47.77 5.22
N LEU A 41 -8.53 47.49 4.96
CA LEU A 41 -7.57 48.49 4.45
C LEU A 41 -7.94 48.95 3.03
N LEU A 42 -8.40 48.01 2.20
CA LEU A 42 -8.80 48.25 0.83
C LEU A 42 -10.16 47.57 0.56
N PRO A 43 -11.22 48.34 0.26
CA PRO A 43 -12.55 47.79 0.05
C PRO A 43 -12.73 47.31 -1.41
N PHE A 44 -12.04 46.23 -1.79
CA PHE A 44 -12.25 45.53 -3.08
C PHE A 44 -12.52 44.02 -2.86
N GLN A 45 -12.98 43.33 -3.91
CA GLN A 45 -13.10 41.86 -3.95
C GLN A 45 -11.98 41.26 -4.84
N ALA A 46 -11.31 40.21 -4.39
CA ALA A 46 -10.18 39.60 -5.09
C ALA A 46 -10.51 39.17 -6.53
N GLU A 47 -11.75 38.73 -6.77
CA GLU A 47 -12.24 38.28 -8.09
C GLU A 47 -12.41 39.44 -9.10
N GLU A 48 -12.46 40.68 -8.61
CA GLU A 48 -12.55 41.87 -9.45
C GLU A 48 -11.18 42.34 -9.96
N VAL A 49 -10.09 41.87 -9.36
CA VAL A 49 -8.73 42.23 -9.75
C VAL A 49 -8.37 41.58 -11.09
N VAL A 50 -8.11 42.42 -12.10
CA VAL A 50 -7.70 42.01 -13.45
C VAL A 50 -6.19 42.19 -13.70
N GLU A 51 -5.54 43.08 -12.95
CA GLU A 51 -4.09 43.26 -12.98
C GLU A 51 -3.63 43.72 -11.60
N PHE A 52 -2.48 43.23 -11.14
CA PHE A 52 -1.81 43.81 -9.99
C PHE A 52 -0.30 43.90 -10.23
N SER A 53 0.33 44.91 -9.64
CA SER A 53 1.77 45.04 -9.62
C SER A 53 2.29 45.29 -8.21
N LEU A 54 3.45 44.71 -7.93
CA LEU A 54 4.18 44.81 -6.68
C LEU A 54 5.55 45.43 -6.98
N THR A 55 5.84 46.56 -6.34
CA THR A 55 7.14 47.22 -6.39
C THR A 55 7.69 47.31 -4.98
N GLY A 56 8.97 47.01 -4.78
CA GLY A 56 9.65 47.09 -3.48
C GLY A 56 11.16 47.19 -3.69
N LYS A 57 11.95 46.50 -2.86
CA LYS A 57 13.42 46.46 -2.98
C LYS A 57 13.95 45.62 -4.16
N GLY A 58 13.12 44.74 -4.73
CA GLY A 58 13.46 43.87 -5.85
C GLY A 58 12.98 44.38 -7.20
N GLU A 59 13.05 43.52 -8.22
CA GLU A 59 12.49 43.81 -9.54
C GLU A 59 10.96 44.02 -9.46
N PRO A 60 10.39 44.96 -10.24
CA PRO A 60 8.95 45.16 -10.27
C PRO A 60 8.25 43.95 -10.89
N ILE A 61 7.22 43.47 -10.21
CA ILE A 61 6.44 42.32 -10.62
C ILE A 61 5.07 42.81 -11.06
N SER A 62 4.60 42.38 -12.22
CA SER A 62 3.23 42.65 -12.66
C SER A 62 2.59 41.38 -13.20
N LEU A 63 1.36 41.12 -12.78
CA LEU A 63 0.55 40.00 -13.24
C LEU A 63 -0.78 40.50 -13.79
N ARG A 64 -1.21 39.91 -14.90
CA ARG A 64 -2.50 40.16 -15.54
C ARG A 64 -3.33 38.89 -15.59
N ARG A 65 -4.59 39.00 -15.21
CA ARG A 65 -5.59 37.93 -15.29
C ARG A 65 -6.06 37.82 -16.74
N LYS A 66 -5.74 36.72 -17.42
CA LYS A 66 -6.22 36.44 -18.78
C LYS A 66 -7.63 35.87 -18.77
N ASP A 67 -7.89 34.95 -17.84
CA ASP A 67 -9.18 34.29 -17.61
C ASP A 67 -9.38 34.09 -16.09
N LEU A 68 -10.58 33.67 -15.66
CA LEU A 68 -10.93 33.49 -14.24
C LEU A 68 -9.88 32.71 -13.43
N HIS A 69 -9.20 31.74 -14.05
CA HIS A 69 -8.24 30.84 -13.39
C HIS A 69 -6.86 30.86 -14.05
N LYS A 70 -6.50 31.96 -14.69
CA LYS A 70 -5.21 32.05 -15.39
C LYS A 70 -4.57 33.42 -15.24
N TRP A 71 -3.49 33.44 -14.49
CA TRP A 71 -2.61 34.59 -14.37
C TRP A 71 -1.43 34.50 -15.34
N GLU A 72 -1.03 35.64 -15.88
CA GLU A 72 0.16 35.82 -16.70
C GLU A 72 1.07 36.84 -16.03
N LEU A 73 2.33 36.47 -15.81
CA LEU A 73 3.38 37.40 -15.45
C LEU A 73 3.72 38.26 -16.68
N VAL A 74 3.70 39.58 -16.51
CA VAL A 74 3.95 40.57 -17.57
C VAL A 74 5.28 41.29 -17.36
N LEU A 75 5.67 41.51 -16.10
CA LEU A 75 6.94 42.12 -15.72
C LEU A 75 7.65 41.27 -14.67
N PRO A 76 8.99 41.14 -14.74
CA PRO A 76 9.91 41.75 -15.72
C PRO A 76 9.95 41.02 -17.09
N LEU A 77 9.28 39.88 -17.20
CA LEU A 77 9.21 39.06 -18.41
C LEU A 77 7.80 38.48 -18.59
N THR A 78 7.48 38.05 -19.81
CA THR A 78 6.21 37.37 -20.10
C THR A 78 6.29 35.87 -19.81
N ALA A 79 5.53 35.37 -18.85
CA ALA A 79 5.42 33.94 -18.54
C ALA A 79 4.07 33.57 -17.92
N THR A 80 3.72 32.28 -17.89
CA THR A 80 2.58 31.81 -17.11
C THR A 80 2.79 32.11 -15.62
N GLY A 81 1.78 32.69 -14.98
CA GLY A 81 1.78 32.98 -13.56
C GLY A 81 1.29 31.79 -12.73
N ASP A 82 1.82 31.66 -11.53
CA ASP A 82 1.31 30.76 -10.52
C ASP A 82 -0.04 31.30 -10.02
N THR A 83 -1.12 30.71 -10.53
CA THR A 83 -2.47 31.22 -10.29
C THR A 83 -2.85 31.09 -8.83
N LYS A 84 -2.42 30.01 -8.17
CA LYS A 84 -2.70 29.79 -6.75
C LYS A 84 -2.00 30.83 -5.88
N GLU A 85 -0.73 31.10 -6.16
CA GLU A 85 0.04 32.10 -5.42
C GLU A 85 -0.51 33.52 -5.63
N ALA A 86 -0.84 33.87 -6.88
CA ALA A 86 -1.41 35.17 -7.23
C ALA A 86 -2.76 35.42 -6.54
N ASP A 87 -3.69 34.46 -6.63
CA ASP A 87 -5.00 34.57 -5.99
C ASP A 87 -4.88 34.58 -4.45
N SER A 88 -3.96 33.80 -3.88
CA SER A 88 -3.70 33.81 -2.42
C SER A 88 -3.18 35.18 -1.97
N PHE A 89 -2.22 35.76 -2.70
CA PHE A 89 -1.67 37.08 -2.39
C PHE A 89 -2.72 38.19 -2.44
N ILE A 90 -3.60 38.19 -3.45
CA ILE A 90 -4.68 39.17 -3.55
C ILE A 90 -5.69 38.97 -2.41
N SER A 91 -6.04 37.71 -2.12
CA SER A 91 -6.98 37.38 -1.04
C SER A 91 -6.43 37.78 0.33
N GLU A 92 -5.13 37.64 0.57
CA GLU A 92 -4.49 38.14 1.79
C GLU A 92 -4.68 39.65 1.93
N ILE A 93 -4.51 40.41 0.85
CA ILE A 93 -4.65 41.87 0.86
C ILE A 93 -6.10 42.30 1.04
N GLU A 94 -7.05 41.63 0.39
CA GLU A 94 -8.48 41.85 0.60
C GLU A 94 -8.88 41.67 2.08
N ASN A 95 -8.28 40.69 2.75
CA ASN A 95 -8.59 40.35 4.14
C ASN A 95 -7.78 41.14 5.17
N LEU A 96 -6.89 42.05 4.75
CA LEU A 96 -6.18 42.91 5.68
C LEU A 96 -7.14 43.92 6.32
N LYS A 97 -7.25 43.84 7.65
CA LYS A 97 -8.04 44.75 8.48
C LYS A 97 -7.16 45.81 9.12
N LYS A 98 -7.59 47.06 9.07
CA LYS A 98 -6.98 48.15 9.81
C LYS A 98 -7.26 47.95 11.30
N THR A 99 -6.21 47.91 12.10
CA THR A 99 -6.29 47.87 13.56
C THR A 99 -6.67 49.26 14.09
N ARG A 100 -6.09 50.32 13.50
CA ARG A 100 -6.43 51.71 13.81
C ARG A 100 -5.98 52.67 12.72
N VAL A 101 -6.58 53.85 12.69
CA VAL A 101 -6.02 55.03 12.01
C VAL A 101 -5.04 55.69 12.96
N VAL A 102 -3.82 55.95 12.49
CA VAL A 102 -2.72 56.52 13.27
C VAL A 102 -2.71 58.04 13.16
N GLU A 103 -2.88 58.55 11.94
CA GLU A 103 -2.95 59.98 11.65
C GLU A 103 -3.77 60.19 10.38
N GLU A 104 -4.79 61.05 10.42
CA GLU A 104 -5.69 61.26 9.28
C GLU A 104 -5.07 62.13 8.17
N ASN A 105 -4.27 63.12 8.56
CA ASN A 105 -3.68 64.11 7.67
C ASN A 105 -2.20 64.35 8.03
N PRO A 106 -1.33 63.37 7.75
CA PRO A 106 0.07 63.43 8.14
C PRO A 106 0.81 64.59 7.48
N LYS A 107 1.53 65.38 8.28
CA LYS A 107 2.41 66.45 7.76
C LYS A 107 3.74 65.90 7.24
N ASP A 108 4.19 64.78 7.79
CA ASP A 108 5.44 64.13 7.42
C ASP A 108 5.27 62.61 7.33
N LEU A 109 5.25 62.09 6.10
CA LEU A 109 5.11 60.66 5.82
C LEU A 109 6.38 59.85 6.10
N SER A 110 7.53 60.51 6.29
CA SER A 110 8.81 59.81 6.53
C SER A 110 8.85 59.09 7.88
N ILE A 111 8.11 59.59 8.87
CA ILE A 111 7.97 58.98 10.22
C ILE A 111 7.39 57.56 10.14
N TYR A 112 6.59 57.30 9.10
CA TYR A 112 5.92 56.01 8.88
C TYR A 112 6.59 55.17 7.80
N GLY A 113 7.71 55.64 7.22
CA GLY A 113 8.32 55.03 6.03
C GLY A 113 7.46 55.14 4.77
N LEU A 114 6.43 56.00 4.74
CA LEU A 114 5.48 56.10 3.63
C LEU A 114 5.89 57.13 2.56
N SER A 115 6.89 57.98 2.84
CA SER A 115 7.50 58.86 1.83
C SER A 115 8.30 58.07 0.79
N SER A 116 8.95 56.98 1.22
CA SER A 116 9.61 55.98 0.39
C SER A 116 9.17 54.58 0.84
N PRO A 117 7.94 54.15 0.46
CA PRO A 117 7.33 52.94 0.98
C PRO A 117 8.19 51.69 0.72
N LEU A 118 8.23 50.78 1.70
CA LEU A 118 8.89 49.48 1.56
C LEU A 118 8.32 48.68 0.38
N PHE A 119 7.00 48.74 0.22
CA PHE A 119 6.31 48.17 -0.94
C PHE A 119 5.17 49.05 -1.41
N LYS A 120 4.89 48.96 -2.70
CA LYS A 120 3.76 49.58 -3.35
C LYS A 120 3.02 48.51 -4.15
N ILE A 121 1.74 48.35 -3.86
CA ILE A 121 0.87 47.40 -4.56
C ILE A 121 -0.18 48.19 -5.30
N HIS A 122 -0.20 48.04 -6.63
CA HIS A 122 -1.17 48.69 -7.49
C HIS A 122 -2.12 47.63 -8.04
N PHE A 123 -3.41 47.92 -8.03
CA PHE A 123 -4.46 47.05 -8.53
C PHE A 123 -5.26 47.76 -9.61
N LYS A 124 -5.60 47.01 -10.65
CA LYS A 124 -6.60 47.40 -11.64
C LYS A 124 -7.77 46.45 -11.52
N LEU A 125 -8.96 47.02 -11.32
CA LEU A 125 -10.21 46.29 -11.16
C LEU A 125 -10.96 46.19 -12.49
N ARG A 126 -11.91 45.26 -12.57
CA ARG A 126 -12.73 45.02 -13.77
C ARG A 126 -13.56 46.25 -14.19
N ASN A 127 -13.97 47.07 -13.23
CA ASN A 127 -14.66 48.35 -13.45
C ASN A 127 -13.72 49.48 -13.93
N LYS A 128 -12.44 49.18 -14.20
CA LYS A 128 -11.37 50.13 -14.56
C LYS A 128 -10.94 51.07 -13.43
N GLN A 129 -11.44 50.90 -12.22
CA GLN A 129 -10.93 51.59 -11.05
C GLN A 129 -9.52 51.09 -10.73
N GLU A 130 -8.68 52.00 -10.30
CA GLU A 130 -7.31 51.72 -9.89
C GLU A 130 -7.14 52.06 -8.42
N GLU A 131 -6.60 51.12 -7.66
CA GLU A 131 -6.30 51.28 -6.24
C GLU A 131 -4.80 51.11 -6.02
N THR A 132 -4.26 51.79 -5.02
CA THR A 132 -2.84 51.67 -4.69
C THR A 132 -2.63 51.70 -3.19
N LEU A 133 -2.06 50.63 -2.68
CA LEU A 133 -1.64 50.47 -1.29
C LEU A 133 -0.14 50.78 -1.18
N LEU A 134 0.20 51.73 -0.33
CA LEU A 134 1.56 51.99 0.11
C LEU A 134 1.78 51.28 1.46
N ILE A 135 2.90 50.61 1.59
CA ILE A 135 3.29 49.85 2.79
C ILE A 135 4.57 50.47 3.32
N GLY A 136 4.49 51.04 4.52
CA GLY A 136 5.59 51.71 5.21
C GLY A 136 6.31 50.79 6.18
N ASP A 137 6.96 51.39 7.17
CA ASP A 137 7.81 50.70 8.14
C ASP A 137 7.00 49.84 9.13
N GLU A 138 7.71 48.90 9.76
CA GLU A 138 7.19 48.18 10.92
C GLU A 138 7.04 49.12 12.11
N THR A 139 5.96 48.95 12.86
CA THR A 139 5.69 49.79 14.03
C THR A 139 6.76 49.55 15.12
N PRO A 140 7.07 50.53 15.97
CA PRO A 140 8.09 50.39 17.02
C PRO A 140 7.84 49.24 18.01
N LEU A 141 6.59 48.81 18.18
CA LEU A 141 6.20 47.70 19.06
C LEU A 141 6.29 46.33 18.37
N GLY A 142 6.58 46.29 17.06
CA GLY A 142 6.61 45.08 16.24
C GLY A 142 5.23 44.51 15.91
N GLY A 143 5.17 43.66 14.88
CA GLY A 143 3.98 42.87 14.54
C GLY A 143 2.86 43.62 13.81
N SER A 144 3.10 44.86 13.38
CA SER A 144 2.19 45.64 12.55
C SER A 144 2.98 46.55 11.61
N LEU A 145 2.40 46.89 10.46
CA LEU A 145 2.99 47.83 9.49
C LEU A 145 2.09 49.07 9.34
N TYR A 146 2.69 50.17 8.90
CA TYR A 146 1.94 51.34 8.44
C TYR A 146 1.49 51.17 6.99
N PHE A 147 0.27 51.59 6.69
CA PHE A 147 -0.35 51.51 5.37
C PHE A 147 -0.99 52.84 4.99
N MET A 148 -1.00 53.17 3.70
CA MET A 148 -1.71 54.34 3.19
C MET A 148 -2.26 54.06 1.79
N ARG A 149 -3.49 54.51 1.51
CA ARG A 149 -4.04 54.46 0.15
C ARG A 149 -3.58 55.71 -0.60
N LYS A 150 -3.11 55.58 -1.84
CA LYS A 150 -2.56 56.72 -2.60
C LYS A 150 -3.50 57.95 -2.66
N ASN A 151 -4.81 57.73 -2.77
CA ASN A 151 -5.81 58.80 -2.90
C ASN A 151 -6.49 59.19 -1.57
N HIS A 152 -6.03 58.67 -0.43
CA HIS A 152 -6.60 58.98 0.89
C HIS A 152 -5.46 59.29 1.89
N PRO A 153 -5.47 60.43 2.57
CA PRO A 153 -4.33 60.87 3.40
C PRO A 153 -4.15 60.05 4.69
N GLU A 154 -5.13 59.24 5.08
CA GLU A 154 -5.09 58.48 6.34
C GLU A 154 -3.96 57.44 6.38
N VAL A 155 -3.08 57.58 7.37
CA VAL A 155 -2.12 56.55 7.78
C VAL A 155 -2.82 55.55 8.67
N MET A 156 -2.86 54.30 8.22
CA MET A 156 -3.48 53.18 8.92
C MET A 156 -2.41 52.23 9.45
N MET A 157 -2.76 51.49 10.49
CA MET A 157 -1.94 50.40 11.03
C MET A 157 -2.71 49.10 10.89
N ALA A 158 -2.04 48.03 10.45
CA ALA A 158 -2.62 46.69 10.41
C ALA A 158 -1.58 45.64 10.82
N THR A 159 -2.06 44.58 11.48
CA THR A 159 -1.24 43.43 11.86
C THR A 159 -0.81 42.66 10.62
N SER A 160 0.47 42.74 10.29
CA SER A 160 1.11 42.08 9.15
C SER A 160 2.63 42.06 9.34
N SER A 161 3.34 41.30 8.52
CA SER A 161 4.80 41.24 8.51
C SER A 161 5.35 41.60 7.13
N GLN A 162 6.52 42.24 7.11
CA GLN A 162 7.23 42.61 5.88
C GLN A 162 7.41 41.41 4.93
N SER A 163 7.75 40.23 5.48
CA SER A 163 7.99 38.99 4.72
C SER A 163 6.82 38.54 3.84
N ARG A 164 5.58 38.96 4.12
CA ARG A 164 4.42 38.64 3.27
C ARG A 164 4.47 39.33 1.91
N PHE A 165 5.13 40.48 1.86
CA PHE A 165 5.25 41.32 0.66
C PHE A 165 6.62 41.20 -0.02
N GLU A 166 7.57 40.49 0.60
CA GLU A 166 8.87 40.14 0.02
C GLU A 166 8.75 38.99 -0.99
N LYS A 167 8.00 39.24 -2.07
CA LYS A 167 7.83 38.30 -3.17
C LYS A 167 8.82 38.56 -4.29
N THR A 168 9.21 37.50 -4.96
CA THR A 168 10.09 37.49 -6.12
C THR A 168 9.33 37.04 -7.36
N VAL A 169 9.93 37.25 -8.53
CA VAL A 169 9.40 36.75 -9.81
C VAL A 169 9.17 35.24 -9.78
N TYR A 170 10.02 34.50 -9.06
CA TYR A 170 9.91 33.04 -8.93
C TYR A 170 8.63 32.61 -8.20
N ASP A 171 8.22 33.36 -7.16
CA ASP A 171 7.05 33.02 -6.35
C ASP A 171 5.78 33.04 -7.21
N PHE A 172 5.63 34.09 -8.01
CA PHE A 172 4.47 34.31 -8.88
C PHE A 172 4.55 33.65 -10.25
N ARG A 173 5.65 33.00 -10.61
CA ARG A 173 5.78 32.28 -11.88
C ARG A 173 5.36 30.82 -11.72
N ASP A 174 4.71 30.27 -12.74
CA ASP A 174 4.35 28.85 -12.78
C ASP A 174 5.61 27.98 -12.74
N LYS A 175 5.71 27.15 -11.70
CA LYS A 175 6.84 26.27 -11.42
C LYS A 175 6.62 24.85 -11.95
N THR A 176 5.52 24.59 -12.66
CA THR A 176 5.21 23.28 -13.24
C THR A 176 6.29 22.88 -14.25
N LEU A 177 6.93 21.72 -14.02
CA LEU A 177 8.00 21.25 -14.91
C LEU A 177 7.42 20.59 -16.17
N LEU A 178 6.54 19.62 -16.00
CA LEU A 178 5.85 18.93 -17.09
C LEU A 178 4.36 18.81 -16.72
N ASN A 179 3.48 19.20 -17.65
CA ASN A 179 2.05 19.14 -17.46
C ASN A 179 1.44 18.03 -18.32
N PHE A 180 1.22 16.85 -17.75
CA PHE A 180 0.61 15.70 -18.41
C PHE A 180 -0.32 14.94 -17.45
N SER A 181 -1.20 14.11 -18.01
CA SER A 181 -2.01 13.15 -17.25
C SER A 181 -1.30 11.78 -17.24
N THR A 182 -1.07 11.21 -16.07
CA THR A 182 -0.39 9.90 -15.95
C THR A 182 -1.16 8.79 -16.67
N GLY A 183 -2.50 8.84 -16.64
CA GLY A 183 -3.37 7.84 -17.26
C GLY A 183 -3.33 7.83 -18.80
N SER A 184 -2.95 8.95 -19.44
CA SER A 184 -2.81 9.03 -20.90
C SER A 184 -1.44 8.59 -21.42
N ILE A 185 -0.46 8.40 -20.54
CA ILE A 185 0.88 7.96 -20.96
C ILE A 185 0.84 6.48 -21.33
N ARG A 186 1.23 6.19 -22.57
CA ARG A 186 1.38 4.82 -23.10
C ARG A 186 2.83 4.39 -23.32
N ARG A 187 3.76 5.34 -23.37
CA ARG A 187 5.18 5.08 -23.57
C ARG A 187 6.03 5.98 -22.67
N ILE A 188 7.04 5.39 -22.05
CA ILE A 188 8.06 6.08 -21.25
C ILE A 188 9.40 5.63 -21.78
N GLN A 189 10.27 6.58 -22.14
CA GLN A 189 11.61 6.29 -22.58
C GLN A 189 12.62 7.15 -21.81
N ILE A 190 13.63 6.50 -21.24
CA ILE A 190 14.81 7.13 -20.66
C ILE A 190 15.99 6.78 -21.56
N ILE A 191 16.59 7.81 -22.15
CA ILE A 191 17.80 7.72 -22.95
C ILE A 191 18.96 8.19 -22.06
N SER A 192 19.83 7.26 -21.66
CA SER A 192 21.04 7.53 -20.87
C SER A 192 22.10 6.46 -21.14
N GLU A 193 23.37 6.74 -20.82
CA GLU A 193 24.47 5.77 -21.00
C GLU A 193 24.40 4.60 -19.99
N ASN A 194 23.98 4.87 -18.75
CA ASN A 194 24.07 3.89 -17.66
C ASN A 194 22.83 3.02 -17.51
N ASN A 195 21.63 3.61 -17.58
CA ASN A 195 20.37 2.94 -17.30
C ASN A 195 19.31 3.38 -18.33
N PRO A 196 19.41 2.92 -19.59
CA PRO A 196 18.32 3.12 -20.54
C PRO A 196 17.08 2.36 -20.06
N LEU A 197 15.91 2.94 -20.30
CA LEU A 197 14.63 2.35 -19.93
C LEU A 197 13.61 2.60 -21.04
N GLU A 198 12.86 1.58 -21.42
CA GLU A 198 11.70 1.74 -22.28
C GLU A 198 10.53 0.94 -21.69
N LEU A 199 9.42 1.64 -21.45
CA LEU A 199 8.18 1.05 -20.96
C LEU A 199 7.08 1.36 -21.95
N LYS A 200 6.28 0.35 -22.30
CA LYS A 200 5.14 0.48 -23.21
C LYS A 200 3.89 -0.12 -22.56
N ARG A 201 2.75 0.53 -22.73
CA ARG A 201 1.46 0.06 -22.23
C ARG A 201 0.59 -0.44 -23.38
N THR A 202 0.25 -1.73 -23.34
CA THR A 202 -0.62 -2.42 -24.31
C THR A 202 -1.80 -3.03 -23.53
N ASP A 203 -3.04 -2.72 -23.92
CA ASP A 203 -4.27 -3.26 -23.31
C ASP A 203 -4.24 -3.27 -21.76
N ASP A 204 -3.81 -2.14 -21.18
CA ASP A 204 -3.65 -1.89 -19.74
C ASP A 204 -2.53 -2.64 -19.01
N THR A 205 -1.73 -3.41 -19.73
CA THR A 205 -0.52 -4.04 -19.19
C THR A 205 0.69 -3.21 -19.57
N TRP A 206 1.54 -2.92 -18.57
CA TRP A 206 2.85 -2.34 -18.83
C TRP A 206 3.84 -3.44 -19.18
N GLU A 207 4.69 -3.16 -20.16
CA GLU A 207 5.78 -4.02 -20.59
C GLU A 207 7.07 -3.21 -20.61
N ILE A 208 8.15 -3.82 -20.13
CA ILE A 208 9.49 -3.32 -20.35
C ILE A 208 9.91 -3.78 -21.75
N SER A 209 10.26 -2.83 -22.60
CA SER A 209 10.70 -3.05 -23.99
C SER A 209 12.22 -2.84 -24.10
N GLY A 210 12.87 -3.52 -25.05
CA GLY A 210 14.32 -3.49 -25.26
C GLY A 210 14.93 -4.89 -25.32
N ASN A 211 16.09 -5.09 -24.69
CA ASN A 211 16.79 -6.40 -24.66
C ASN A 211 16.03 -7.49 -23.88
N ILE A 212 15.03 -7.11 -23.10
CA ILE A 212 14.19 -8.01 -22.29
C ILE A 212 12.73 -7.63 -22.51
N HIS A 213 11.90 -8.63 -22.76
CA HIS A 213 10.45 -8.50 -22.74
C HIS A 213 9.93 -9.06 -21.41
N ALA A 214 9.40 -8.18 -20.57
CA ALA A 214 8.83 -8.57 -19.28
C ALA A 214 7.68 -7.66 -18.86
N ARG A 215 6.75 -8.18 -18.06
CA ARG A 215 5.65 -7.41 -17.50
C ARG A 215 6.16 -6.40 -16.49
N GLY A 216 5.65 -5.18 -16.58
CA GLY A 216 5.94 -4.08 -15.69
C GLY A 216 4.95 -4.00 -14.53
N ASP A 217 5.47 -3.64 -13.35
CA ASP A 217 4.69 -3.34 -12.17
C ASP A 217 3.94 -2.02 -12.36
N LYS A 218 2.61 -2.11 -12.41
CA LYS A 218 1.72 -0.97 -12.67
C LYS A 218 1.86 0.13 -11.61
N ASP A 219 2.03 -0.24 -10.35
CA ASP A 219 2.08 0.70 -9.23
C ASP A 219 3.44 1.41 -9.18
N ALA A 220 4.54 0.68 -9.40
CA ALA A 220 5.87 1.25 -9.52
C ALA A 220 5.96 2.27 -10.67
N ILE A 221 5.38 1.94 -11.83
CA ILE A 221 5.35 2.84 -12.99
C ILE A 221 4.45 4.05 -12.74
N MET A 222 3.29 3.87 -12.09
CA MET A 222 2.41 4.98 -11.71
C MET A 222 3.10 5.94 -10.75
N ASN A 223 3.75 5.43 -9.71
CA ASN A 223 4.50 6.22 -8.73
C ASN A 223 5.65 7.00 -9.38
N PHE A 224 6.32 6.38 -10.36
CA PHE A 224 7.35 7.03 -11.16
C PHE A 224 6.80 8.19 -12.00
N LEU A 225 5.69 7.99 -12.72
CA LEU A 225 5.02 9.04 -13.48
C LEU A 225 4.54 10.19 -12.58
N GLN A 226 3.97 9.88 -11.41
CA GLN A 226 3.54 10.89 -10.44
C GLN A 226 4.72 11.70 -9.90
N SER A 227 5.84 11.05 -9.59
CA SER A 227 7.06 11.74 -9.14
C SER A 227 7.55 12.76 -10.18
N ILE A 228 7.44 12.44 -11.47
CA ILE A 228 7.76 13.36 -12.57
C ILE A 228 6.71 14.48 -12.66
N GLN A 229 5.42 14.14 -12.62
CA GLN A 229 4.31 15.10 -12.71
C GLN A 229 4.35 16.16 -11.59
N PHE A 230 4.70 15.74 -10.37
CA PHE A 230 4.81 16.63 -9.21
C PHE A 230 6.16 17.33 -9.09
N SER A 231 7.11 17.06 -9.99
CA SER A 231 8.36 17.80 -10.04
C SER A 231 8.14 19.26 -10.43
N ARG A 232 8.99 20.13 -9.89
CA ARG A 232 8.90 21.59 -10.06
C ARG A 232 10.23 22.17 -10.51
N VAL A 233 10.15 23.28 -11.22
CA VAL A 233 11.32 24.11 -11.52
C VAL A 233 11.86 24.69 -10.22
N LYS A 234 13.12 24.40 -9.91
CA LYS A 234 13.81 24.94 -8.73
C LYS A 234 14.32 26.36 -8.96
N HIS A 235 14.75 26.65 -10.19
CA HIS A 235 15.21 27.99 -10.59
C HIS A 235 15.10 28.18 -12.10
N PHE A 236 14.78 29.40 -12.54
CA PHE A 236 14.87 29.79 -13.95
C PHE A 236 16.25 30.39 -14.20
N VAL A 237 17.07 29.72 -15.01
CA VAL A 237 18.50 30.03 -15.13
C VAL A 237 18.78 31.03 -16.25
N ASN A 238 18.22 30.77 -17.44
CA ASN A 238 18.42 31.62 -18.61
C ASN A 238 17.21 31.50 -19.54
N GLU A 239 16.54 32.61 -19.84
CA GLU A 239 15.33 32.59 -20.69
C GLU A 239 15.65 32.32 -22.17
N ASN A 240 16.80 32.78 -22.66
CA ASN A 240 17.20 32.72 -24.05
C ASN A 240 18.72 32.47 -24.15
N PRO A 241 19.17 31.23 -23.88
CA PRO A 241 20.59 30.90 -23.98
C PRO A 241 21.08 30.99 -25.43
N GLU A 242 22.25 31.60 -25.65
CA GLU A 242 22.92 31.61 -26.96
C GLU A 242 23.50 30.23 -27.33
N SER A 243 23.88 29.43 -26.32
CA SER A 243 24.38 28.06 -26.49
C SER A 243 23.88 27.16 -25.37
N LEU A 244 23.64 25.88 -25.70
CA LEU A 244 23.26 24.82 -24.76
C LEU A 244 24.48 24.11 -24.14
N GLU A 245 25.67 24.36 -24.66
CA GLU A 245 26.92 23.72 -24.25
C GLU A 245 27.30 23.95 -22.79
N PRO A 246 27.23 25.20 -22.22
CA PRO A 246 27.61 25.44 -20.82
C PRO A 246 26.72 24.72 -19.80
N TYR A 247 25.56 24.23 -20.26
CA TYR A 247 24.58 23.52 -19.44
C TYR A 247 24.63 22.00 -19.66
N GLY A 248 25.50 21.51 -20.55
CA GLY A 248 25.58 20.10 -20.93
C GLY A 248 24.32 19.59 -21.66
N LEU A 249 23.60 20.47 -22.37
CA LEU A 249 22.33 20.13 -23.01
C LEU A 249 22.45 19.84 -24.52
N ASN A 250 23.65 20.02 -25.11
CA ASN A 250 23.97 19.51 -26.46
C ASN A 250 23.97 17.97 -26.49
N SER A 251 24.55 17.38 -25.45
CA SER A 251 24.60 15.94 -25.21
C SER A 251 24.12 15.69 -23.76
N PRO A 252 22.80 15.67 -23.54
CA PRO A 252 22.26 15.55 -22.18
C PRO A 252 22.67 14.24 -21.53
N THR A 253 23.01 14.28 -20.25
CA THR A 253 23.33 13.10 -19.43
C THR A 253 22.14 12.13 -19.37
N LEU A 254 20.91 12.66 -19.39
CA LEU A 254 19.69 11.86 -19.42
C LEU A 254 18.59 12.60 -20.18
N LYS A 255 17.83 11.90 -21.02
CA LYS A 255 16.63 12.44 -21.67
C LYS A 255 15.42 11.54 -21.39
N LEU A 256 14.38 12.14 -20.82
CA LEU A 256 13.05 11.55 -20.66
C LEU A 256 12.18 11.91 -21.87
N VAL A 257 11.43 10.92 -22.36
CA VAL A 257 10.37 11.08 -23.37
C VAL A 257 9.12 10.36 -22.87
N LEU A 258 7.98 11.06 -22.86
CA LEU A 258 6.68 10.50 -22.52
C LEU A 258 5.68 10.65 -23.68
N GLY A 259 4.91 9.59 -23.91
CA GLY A 259 3.92 9.50 -24.99
C GLY A 259 4.52 9.03 -26.32
N ASP A 260 3.66 8.55 -27.20
CA ASP A 260 4.08 7.90 -28.46
C ASP A 260 4.73 8.89 -29.45
N ASP A 261 4.24 10.14 -29.50
CA ASP A 261 4.75 11.20 -30.39
C ASP A 261 5.76 12.13 -29.72
N ALA A 262 6.44 11.66 -28.66
CA ALA A 262 7.35 12.49 -27.84
C ALA A 262 6.69 13.79 -27.32
N THR A 263 5.41 13.69 -26.95
CA THR A 263 4.57 14.82 -26.51
C THR A 263 5.18 15.62 -25.35
N HIS A 264 5.89 14.94 -24.45
CA HIS A 264 6.56 15.56 -23.31
C HIS A 264 8.00 15.08 -23.26
N THR A 265 8.95 16.01 -23.25
CA THR A 265 10.37 15.69 -23.17
C THR A 265 11.06 16.51 -22.09
N LEU A 266 12.04 15.91 -21.43
CA LEU A 266 12.88 16.57 -20.44
C LEU A 266 14.32 16.10 -20.65
N SER A 267 15.19 17.03 -21.02
CA SER A 267 16.63 16.78 -21.12
C SER A 267 17.32 17.31 -19.88
N LEU A 268 18.13 16.47 -19.22
CA LEU A 268 18.97 16.82 -18.08
C LEU A 268 20.43 16.87 -18.52
N GLY A 269 21.06 18.02 -18.31
CA GLY A 269 22.47 18.27 -18.63
C GLY A 269 23.38 18.17 -17.41
N THR A 270 24.34 19.09 -17.30
CA THR A 270 25.37 19.07 -16.26
C THR A 270 24.80 19.26 -14.86
N HIS A 271 25.31 18.49 -13.90
CA HIS A 271 25.03 18.66 -12.47
C HIS A 271 25.75 19.89 -11.91
N LYS A 272 25.00 20.76 -11.23
CA LYS A 272 25.51 21.87 -10.45
C LYS A 272 25.54 21.46 -8.98
N VAL A 273 26.73 21.14 -8.48
CA VAL A 273 26.98 20.63 -7.12
C VAL A 273 26.21 21.42 -6.06
N GLY A 274 25.45 20.70 -5.23
CA GLY A 274 24.64 21.25 -4.14
C GLY A 274 23.37 22.00 -4.57
N LYS A 275 23.12 22.17 -5.88
CA LYS A 275 21.95 22.90 -6.39
C LYS A 275 20.99 22.03 -7.20
N GLY A 276 21.49 21.17 -8.09
CA GLY A 276 20.67 20.30 -8.94
C GLY A 276 21.17 20.23 -10.38
N TYR A 277 20.31 19.84 -11.32
CA TYR A 277 20.67 19.64 -12.73
C TYR A 277 20.11 20.75 -13.61
N TYR A 278 20.88 21.19 -14.61
CA TYR A 278 20.31 22.00 -15.69
C TYR A 278 19.37 21.15 -16.53
N ALA A 279 18.23 21.73 -16.90
CA ALA A 279 17.22 21.03 -17.65
C ALA A 279 16.60 21.90 -18.75
N LYS A 280 16.14 21.23 -19.80
CA LYS A 280 15.34 21.79 -20.88
C LYS A 280 14.05 20.98 -21.03
N VAL A 281 12.93 21.67 -21.07
CA VAL A 281 11.58 21.08 -21.09
C VAL A 281 10.99 21.24 -22.48
N ASN A 282 10.52 20.16 -23.08
CA ASN A 282 9.89 20.17 -24.40
C ASN A 282 10.77 20.96 -25.41
N ASN A 283 10.14 21.82 -26.19
CA ASN A 283 10.82 22.76 -27.09
C ASN A 283 10.95 24.17 -26.50
N SER A 284 10.89 24.32 -25.16
CA SER A 284 11.03 25.64 -24.53
C SER A 284 12.43 26.20 -24.77
N LYS A 285 12.57 27.52 -24.90
CA LYS A 285 13.90 28.16 -25.07
C LYS A 285 14.70 28.20 -23.77
N ASN A 286 14.01 28.43 -22.66
CA ASN A 286 14.62 28.65 -21.36
C ASN A 286 15.31 27.41 -20.79
N ILE A 287 16.37 27.67 -20.02
CA ILE A 287 17.05 26.68 -19.18
C ILE A 287 16.59 26.85 -17.76
N VAL A 288 16.25 25.74 -17.13
CA VAL A 288 15.84 25.69 -15.73
C VAL A 288 16.80 24.81 -14.92
N LEU A 289 16.75 24.96 -13.61
CA LEU A 289 17.38 24.06 -12.67
C LEU A 289 16.31 23.17 -12.04
N VAL A 290 16.56 21.87 -11.97
CA VAL A 290 15.69 20.88 -11.30
C VAL A 290 16.44 20.21 -10.16
N ASP A 291 15.70 19.66 -9.21
CA ASP A 291 16.28 19.03 -8.03
C ASP A 291 17.00 17.70 -8.35
N THR A 292 18.04 17.37 -7.59
CA THR A 292 18.79 16.11 -7.70
C THR A 292 17.88 14.89 -7.57
N LYS A 293 16.82 14.97 -6.75
CA LYS A 293 15.83 13.89 -6.59
C LYS A 293 15.16 13.50 -7.91
N LEU A 294 14.96 14.44 -8.84
CA LEU A 294 14.39 14.12 -10.15
C LEU A 294 15.37 13.30 -10.99
N PHE A 295 16.66 13.65 -10.97
CA PHE A 295 17.68 12.86 -11.66
C PHE A 295 17.78 11.44 -11.08
N GLU A 296 17.78 11.30 -9.75
CA GLU A 296 17.77 9.99 -9.08
C GLU A 296 16.55 9.16 -9.47
N THR A 297 15.37 9.79 -9.50
CA THR A 297 14.12 9.15 -9.92
C THR A 297 14.23 8.62 -11.34
N LEU A 298 14.70 9.44 -12.29
CA LEU A 298 14.84 9.08 -13.70
C LEU A 298 15.98 8.08 -13.97
N SER A 299 16.97 7.99 -13.08
CA SER A 299 18.12 7.10 -13.21
C SER A 299 17.88 5.71 -12.62
N GLN A 300 16.66 5.40 -12.17
CA GLN A 300 16.30 4.09 -11.64
C GLN A 300 16.51 2.98 -12.68
N LYS A 301 16.93 1.82 -12.22
CA LYS A 301 17.17 0.64 -13.06
C LYS A 301 15.85 0.03 -13.54
N ALA A 302 15.82 -0.51 -14.76
CA ALA A 302 14.65 -1.20 -15.34
C ALA A 302 14.07 -2.27 -14.40
N VAL A 303 14.94 -2.92 -13.64
CA VAL A 303 14.62 -3.93 -12.65
C VAL A 303 13.62 -3.50 -11.56
N ASN A 304 13.56 -2.20 -11.25
CA ASN A 304 12.64 -1.64 -10.25
C ASN A 304 11.20 -1.56 -10.77
N PHE A 305 11.00 -1.68 -12.09
CA PHE A 305 9.71 -1.59 -12.75
C PHE A 305 9.16 -2.95 -13.13
N LEU A 306 9.84 -4.05 -12.82
CA LEU A 306 9.38 -5.40 -13.13
C LEU A 306 8.29 -5.85 -12.15
N ASP A 307 7.26 -6.54 -12.67
CA ASP A 307 6.20 -7.14 -11.86
C ASP A 307 6.77 -8.18 -10.89
N LYS A 308 6.61 -7.92 -9.59
CA LYS A 308 7.15 -8.77 -8.51
C LYS A 308 6.30 -10.00 -8.21
N THR A 309 5.24 -10.25 -8.96
CA THR A 309 4.42 -11.47 -8.81
C THR A 309 5.24 -12.70 -9.20
N LEU A 310 5.35 -13.69 -8.29
CA LEU A 310 6.12 -14.90 -8.56
C LEU A 310 5.46 -15.77 -9.63
N LEU A 311 4.17 -16.05 -9.46
CA LEU A 311 3.35 -16.82 -10.39
C LEU A 311 1.90 -16.35 -10.32
N GLU A 312 1.29 -16.05 -11.46
CA GLU A 312 -0.13 -15.76 -11.60
C GLU A 312 -0.84 -17.03 -12.08
N PHE A 313 -1.83 -17.51 -11.32
CA PHE A 313 -2.59 -18.73 -11.63
C PHE A 313 -3.90 -18.80 -10.83
N GLU A 314 -4.81 -19.65 -11.28
CA GLU A 314 -6.01 -20.05 -10.53
C GLU A 314 -5.77 -21.37 -9.80
N GLU A 315 -6.09 -21.43 -8.50
CA GLU A 315 -5.83 -22.60 -7.66
C GLU A 315 -6.58 -23.85 -8.16
N ASP A 316 -7.77 -23.66 -8.72
CA ASP A 316 -8.60 -24.73 -9.29
C ASP A 316 -8.01 -25.33 -10.57
N ASP A 317 -7.06 -24.66 -11.21
CA ASP A 317 -6.38 -25.13 -12.41
C ASP A 317 -5.10 -25.92 -12.15
N VAL A 318 -4.61 -25.93 -10.91
CA VAL A 318 -3.43 -26.73 -10.55
C VAL A 318 -3.78 -28.22 -10.49
N LEU A 319 -3.03 -29.03 -11.24
CA LEU A 319 -3.19 -30.48 -11.31
C LEU A 319 -2.09 -31.23 -10.55
N GLU A 320 -0.85 -30.74 -10.59
CA GLU A 320 0.28 -31.40 -9.97
C GLU A 320 1.25 -30.39 -9.36
N LEU A 321 1.83 -30.78 -8.22
CA LEU A 321 2.93 -30.07 -7.55
C LEU A 321 4.10 -31.04 -7.38
N THR A 322 5.30 -30.59 -7.72
CA THR A 322 6.54 -31.34 -7.45
C THR A 322 7.50 -30.48 -6.65
N LEU A 323 7.79 -30.89 -5.41
CA LEU A 323 8.76 -30.23 -4.54
C LEU A 323 10.02 -31.09 -4.47
N LYS A 324 11.15 -30.56 -4.92
CA LYS A 324 12.45 -31.23 -4.85
C LYS A 324 13.40 -30.47 -3.95
N SER A 325 14.14 -31.21 -3.15
CA SER A 325 15.29 -30.74 -2.37
C SER A 325 16.39 -31.79 -2.41
N GLU A 326 17.55 -31.48 -1.82
CA GLU A 326 18.64 -32.46 -1.65
C GLU A 326 18.20 -33.72 -0.86
N LYS A 327 17.18 -33.63 0.01
CA LYS A 327 16.76 -34.72 0.91
C LYS A 327 15.57 -35.53 0.41
N GLU A 328 14.63 -34.89 -0.29
CA GLU A 328 13.36 -35.51 -0.68
C GLU A 328 12.81 -34.93 -1.99
N ALA A 329 12.03 -35.75 -2.69
CA ALA A 329 11.27 -35.37 -3.88
C ALA A 329 9.80 -35.81 -3.72
N ILE A 330 8.93 -34.82 -3.54
CA ILE A 330 7.50 -35.02 -3.27
C ILE A 330 6.72 -34.68 -4.53
N HIS A 331 5.92 -35.63 -5.02
CA HIS A 331 5.01 -35.43 -6.15
C HIS A 331 3.58 -35.58 -5.67
N VAL A 332 2.79 -34.53 -5.80
CA VAL A 332 1.38 -34.48 -5.39
C VAL A 332 0.51 -34.26 -6.61
N VAL A 333 -0.54 -35.06 -6.75
CA VAL A 333 -1.45 -35.06 -7.89
C VAL A 333 -2.89 -34.88 -7.40
N ARG A 334 -3.61 -33.96 -8.02
CA ARG A 334 -5.05 -33.78 -7.83
C ARG A 334 -5.81 -34.82 -8.67
N ASP A 335 -6.72 -35.55 -8.04
CA ASP A 335 -7.57 -36.51 -8.73
C ASP A 335 -8.89 -35.89 -9.24
N LYS A 336 -9.76 -36.74 -9.82
CA LYS A 336 -11.04 -36.31 -10.41
C LYS A 336 -12.07 -35.83 -9.38
N ASN A 337 -11.89 -36.14 -8.10
CA ASN A 337 -12.77 -35.74 -7.01
C ASN A 337 -12.26 -34.49 -6.30
N ASN A 338 -11.22 -33.83 -6.83
CA ASN A 338 -10.49 -32.73 -6.20
C ASN A 338 -9.75 -33.11 -4.90
N ASP A 339 -9.53 -34.40 -4.67
CA ASP A 339 -8.64 -34.86 -3.61
C ASP A 339 -7.18 -34.83 -4.06
N TRP A 340 -6.28 -34.52 -3.14
CA TRP A 340 -4.85 -34.49 -3.38
C TRP A 340 -4.19 -35.77 -2.87
N ASN A 341 -3.37 -36.38 -3.72
CA ASN A 341 -2.68 -37.63 -3.42
C ASN A 341 -1.17 -37.47 -3.66
N ILE A 342 -0.37 -37.83 -2.67
CA ILE A 342 1.08 -37.94 -2.80
C ILE A 342 1.40 -39.25 -3.51
N GLN A 343 2.18 -39.19 -4.59
CA GLN A 343 2.62 -40.35 -5.37
C GLN A 343 4.05 -40.76 -5.05
N THR A 344 4.93 -39.80 -4.74
CA THR A 344 6.31 -40.03 -4.30
C THR A 344 6.64 -39.16 -3.08
N PRO A 345 7.51 -39.63 -2.17
CA PRO A 345 8.19 -40.94 -2.17
C PRO A 345 7.30 -42.09 -1.67
N ILE A 346 6.15 -41.80 -1.09
CA ILE A 346 5.16 -42.78 -0.61
C ILE A 346 3.80 -42.47 -1.22
N LYS A 347 2.99 -43.50 -1.47
CA LYS A 347 1.62 -43.34 -1.94
C LYS A 347 0.68 -43.14 -0.75
N CYS A 348 0.15 -41.93 -0.58
CA CYS A 348 -0.83 -41.62 0.47
C CYS A 348 -1.68 -40.39 0.11
N GLN A 349 -2.79 -40.19 0.82
CA GLN A 349 -3.58 -38.95 0.68
C GLN A 349 -2.79 -37.77 1.27
N ALA A 350 -2.82 -36.64 0.58
CA ALA A 350 -2.29 -35.39 1.10
C ALA A 350 -3.29 -34.74 2.07
N ASP A 351 -2.79 -33.89 2.97
CA ASP A 351 -3.63 -33.05 3.78
C ASP A 351 -4.16 -31.88 2.94
N LEU A 352 -5.46 -31.88 2.67
CA LEU A 352 -6.11 -30.89 1.80
C LEU A 352 -5.90 -29.45 2.31
N SER A 353 -6.00 -29.23 3.62
CA SER A 353 -5.83 -27.90 4.22
C SER A 353 -4.41 -27.37 4.03
N THR A 354 -3.42 -28.24 4.16
CA THR A 354 -2.01 -27.93 3.98
C THR A 354 -1.70 -27.64 2.51
N ILE A 355 -2.26 -28.42 1.58
CA ILE A 355 -2.10 -28.16 0.14
C ILE A 355 -2.73 -26.83 -0.25
N ASN A 356 -3.95 -26.54 0.18
CA ASN A 356 -4.60 -25.25 -0.11
C ASN A 356 -3.81 -24.08 0.47
N SER A 357 -3.29 -24.22 1.69
CA SER A 357 -2.41 -23.22 2.28
C SER A 357 -1.09 -23.03 1.49
N LEU A 358 -0.52 -24.09 0.93
CA LEU A 358 0.66 -24.00 0.05
C LEU A 358 0.34 -23.28 -1.27
N LEU A 359 -0.81 -23.56 -1.89
CA LEU A 359 -1.25 -22.88 -3.12
C LEU A 359 -1.49 -21.39 -2.85
N PHE A 360 -2.12 -21.06 -1.73
CA PHE A 360 -2.30 -19.69 -1.28
C PHE A 360 -0.96 -18.98 -1.06
N ASP A 361 -0.02 -19.61 -0.33
CA ASP A 361 1.32 -19.05 -0.12
C ASP A 361 2.07 -18.84 -1.44
N LEU A 362 1.89 -19.71 -2.44
CA LEU A 362 2.46 -19.56 -3.78
C LEU A 362 1.85 -18.39 -4.55
N LYS A 363 0.53 -18.20 -4.47
CA LYS A 363 -0.19 -17.08 -5.08
C LYS A 363 0.20 -15.73 -4.46
N GLU A 364 0.41 -15.72 -3.14
CA GLU A 364 0.86 -14.53 -2.39
C GLU A 364 2.37 -14.30 -2.46
N ALA A 365 3.14 -15.24 -3.00
CA ALA A 365 4.58 -15.10 -3.08
C ALA A 365 4.96 -13.90 -3.97
N ARG A 366 5.88 -13.08 -3.45
CA ARG A 366 6.43 -11.92 -4.15
C ARG A 366 7.94 -12.02 -4.24
N ILE A 367 8.46 -11.61 -5.38
CA ILE A 367 9.88 -11.40 -5.63
C ILE A 367 10.32 -10.21 -4.77
N ASN A 368 11.38 -10.41 -3.98
CA ASN A 368 11.93 -9.34 -3.14
C ASN A 368 12.60 -8.26 -4.00
N GLN A 369 13.55 -8.71 -4.81
CA GLN A 369 14.34 -7.87 -5.71
C GLN A 369 14.85 -8.72 -6.87
N PHE A 370 14.84 -8.19 -8.10
CA PHE A 370 15.60 -8.81 -9.18
C PHE A 370 17.04 -8.31 -9.20
N ILE A 371 17.96 -9.24 -9.45
CA ILE A 371 19.41 -9.05 -9.26
C ILE A 371 20.08 -8.74 -10.59
N LYS A 372 19.74 -9.50 -11.64
CA LYS A 372 20.29 -9.32 -12.99
C LYS A 372 19.27 -9.76 -14.05
N ILE A 373 19.22 -9.02 -15.16
CA ILE A 373 18.28 -9.27 -16.27
C ILE A 373 18.92 -10.04 -17.45
N SER A 374 19.99 -10.80 -17.19
CA SER A 374 20.66 -11.67 -18.16
C SER A 374 21.48 -12.73 -17.44
N MET A 375 21.30 -13.99 -17.80
CA MET A 375 21.93 -15.15 -17.15
C MET A 375 23.28 -15.51 -17.80
N GLU A 376 24.20 -14.56 -17.87
CA GLU A 376 25.55 -14.80 -18.42
C GLU A 376 26.44 -15.64 -17.48
N SER A 377 26.04 -15.85 -16.22
CA SER A 377 26.85 -16.54 -15.21
C SER A 377 25.96 -17.24 -14.17
N PRO A 378 25.27 -18.34 -14.54
CA PRO A 378 24.36 -19.07 -13.66
C PRO A 378 25.07 -19.65 -12.42
N GLU A 379 26.35 -20.03 -12.53
CA GLU A 379 27.14 -20.58 -11.42
C GLU A 379 27.30 -19.61 -10.24
N LEU A 380 27.34 -18.30 -10.49
CA LEU A 380 27.49 -17.28 -9.43
C LEU A 380 26.31 -17.32 -8.46
N PHE A 381 25.16 -17.76 -8.93
CA PHE A 381 23.93 -17.85 -8.18
C PHE A 381 23.59 -19.28 -7.77
N GLY A 382 24.39 -20.28 -8.15
CA GLY A 382 24.11 -21.71 -7.91
C GLY A 382 22.88 -22.22 -8.66
N LEU A 383 22.53 -21.60 -9.78
CA LEU A 383 21.36 -21.95 -10.60
C LEU A 383 21.70 -22.95 -11.72
N ASP A 384 22.99 -23.20 -11.95
CA ASP A 384 23.50 -24.30 -12.77
C ASP A 384 23.23 -25.68 -12.12
N SER A 385 23.23 -25.72 -10.79
CA SER A 385 22.92 -26.89 -9.97
C SER A 385 21.94 -26.53 -8.84
N PRO A 386 20.64 -26.34 -9.14
CA PRO A 386 19.68 -25.83 -8.18
C PRO A 386 19.48 -26.77 -6.99
N ARG A 387 19.54 -26.22 -5.77
CA ARG A 387 19.42 -26.97 -4.49
C ARG A 387 18.00 -27.41 -4.19
N LYS A 388 17.02 -26.63 -4.66
CA LYS A 388 15.60 -26.92 -4.55
C LYS A 388 14.86 -26.51 -5.82
N SER A 389 13.75 -27.18 -6.11
CA SER A 389 12.85 -26.73 -7.16
C SER A 389 11.38 -27.05 -6.84
N LEU A 390 10.50 -26.14 -7.25
CA LEU A 390 9.06 -26.29 -7.16
C LEU A 390 8.50 -26.25 -8.58
N ALA A 391 7.90 -27.34 -9.04
CA ALA A 391 7.20 -27.41 -10.31
C ALA A 391 5.69 -27.47 -10.11
N VAL A 392 4.95 -26.72 -10.93
CA VAL A 392 3.50 -26.62 -10.91
C VAL A 392 2.98 -26.93 -12.31
N LYS A 393 2.09 -27.91 -12.42
CA LYS A 393 1.44 -28.26 -13.69
C LYS A 393 -0.03 -27.89 -13.61
N MET A 394 -0.49 -27.11 -14.59
CA MET A 394 -1.87 -26.61 -14.68
C MET A 394 -2.63 -27.29 -15.82
N LYS A 395 -3.97 -27.18 -15.86
CA LYS A 395 -4.84 -27.80 -16.88
C LYS A 395 -4.48 -27.41 -18.33
N ASN A 396 -3.95 -26.21 -18.51
CA ASN A 396 -3.92 -25.45 -19.76
C ASN A 396 -2.50 -24.96 -20.12
N SER A 397 -1.44 -25.46 -19.47
CA SER A 397 -0.08 -24.88 -19.61
C SER A 397 1.06 -25.90 -19.53
N THR A 398 2.22 -25.51 -20.07
CA THR A 398 3.53 -26.12 -19.77
C THR A 398 3.82 -26.03 -18.27
N ALA A 399 4.54 -27.01 -17.72
CA ALA A 399 4.90 -26.98 -16.30
C ALA A 399 5.74 -25.72 -15.98
N TRP A 400 5.27 -24.92 -15.03
CA TRP A 400 6.06 -23.81 -14.47
C TRP A 400 7.02 -24.37 -13.43
N THR A 401 8.26 -23.92 -13.41
CA THR A 401 9.25 -24.36 -12.41
C THR A 401 10.01 -23.18 -11.85
N LEU A 402 10.05 -23.11 -10.52
CA LEU A 402 10.94 -22.26 -9.74
C LEU A 402 12.18 -23.05 -9.33
N GLN A 403 13.36 -22.52 -9.63
CA GLN A 403 14.66 -23.06 -9.25
C GLN A 403 15.29 -22.15 -8.20
N LEU A 404 15.89 -22.76 -7.16
CA LEU A 404 16.55 -22.06 -6.06
C LEU A 404 18.02 -22.45 -6.04
N GLY A 405 18.90 -21.45 -6.07
CA GLY A 405 20.34 -21.61 -6.00
C GLY A 405 20.89 -21.29 -4.61
N ASN A 406 21.94 -20.47 -4.58
CA ASN A 406 22.67 -20.10 -3.38
C ASN A 406 21.90 -19.06 -2.53
N HIS A 407 22.25 -19.01 -1.25
CA HIS A 407 21.82 -17.96 -0.34
C HIS A 407 22.63 -16.68 -0.57
N SER A 408 22.04 -15.54 -0.24
CA SER A 408 22.77 -14.28 -0.05
C SER A 408 23.80 -14.40 1.08
N ALA A 409 24.78 -13.50 1.11
CA ALA A 409 25.84 -13.51 2.13
C ALA A 409 25.32 -13.39 3.58
N ASP A 410 24.18 -12.73 3.79
CA ASP A 410 23.50 -12.61 5.08
C ASP A 410 22.56 -13.80 5.40
N GLY A 411 22.31 -14.69 4.42
CA GLY A 411 21.43 -15.84 4.56
C GLY A 411 19.93 -15.54 4.48
N GLU A 412 19.53 -14.28 4.35
CA GLU A 412 18.12 -13.83 4.39
C GLU A 412 17.36 -14.04 3.08
N TYR A 413 18.09 -14.19 1.97
CA TYR A 413 17.52 -14.33 0.64
C TYR A 413 18.11 -15.53 -0.10
N VAL A 414 17.34 -16.03 -1.08
CA VAL A 414 17.77 -17.12 -1.96
C VAL A 414 17.66 -16.67 -3.41
N PHE A 415 18.75 -16.79 -4.15
CA PHE A 415 18.75 -16.52 -5.59
C PHE A 415 17.91 -17.57 -6.30
N SER A 416 17.01 -17.10 -7.16
CA SER A 416 15.95 -17.89 -7.75
C SER A 416 15.72 -17.52 -9.20
N GLN A 417 15.19 -18.46 -9.97
CA GLN A 417 14.85 -18.28 -11.38
C GLN A 417 13.62 -19.09 -11.76
N ARG A 418 12.83 -18.56 -12.70
CA ARG A 418 11.75 -19.28 -13.36
C ARG A 418 12.25 -19.92 -14.65
N THR A 419 11.90 -21.17 -14.90
CA THR A 419 12.24 -21.84 -16.16
C THR A 419 11.63 -21.09 -17.35
N GLY A 420 12.43 -20.82 -18.37
CA GLY A 420 12.02 -20.07 -19.56
C GLY A 420 12.33 -18.56 -19.50
N GLU A 421 12.77 -18.05 -18.35
CA GLU A 421 13.17 -16.65 -18.18
C GLU A 421 14.68 -16.50 -17.96
N THR A 422 15.26 -15.39 -18.43
CA THR A 422 16.69 -15.07 -18.26
C THR A 422 16.99 -14.25 -17.01
N THR A 423 15.97 -13.91 -16.23
CA THR A 423 16.09 -12.99 -15.08
C THR A 423 16.37 -13.76 -13.80
N VAL A 424 17.41 -13.34 -13.07
CA VAL A 424 17.72 -13.86 -11.73
C VAL A 424 17.15 -12.91 -10.69
N PHE A 425 16.42 -13.45 -9.72
CA PHE A 425 15.81 -12.69 -8.65
C PHE A 425 16.04 -13.32 -7.28
N SER A 426 15.65 -12.60 -6.23
CA SER A 426 15.75 -13.05 -4.85
C SER A 426 14.37 -13.27 -4.24
N LEU A 427 14.24 -14.35 -3.48
CA LEU A 427 13.09 -14.61 -2.60
C LEU A 427 13.57 -14.59 -1.16
N SER A 428 12.73 -14.08 -0.25
CA SER A 428 13.06 -14.10 1.17
C SER A 428 13.03 -15.53 1.71
N LYS A 429 13.87 -15.81 2.72
CA LYS A 429 13.90 -17.10 3.40
C LYS A 429 12.51 -17.52 3.90
N SER A 430 11.74 -16.58 4.44
CA SER A 430 10.36 -16.83 4.91
C SER A 430 9.40 -17.30 3.80
N VAL A 431 9.52 -16.76 2.58
CA VAL A 431 8.75 -17.23 1.43
C VAL A 431 9.18 -18.65 1.07
N ILE A 432 10.49 -18.92 1.03
CA ILE A 432 10.99 -20.27 0.72
C ILE A 432 10.52 -21.31 1.74
N GLU A 433 10.52 -20.99 3.03
CA GLU A 433 10.06 -21.90 4.09
C GLU A 433 8.56 -22.25 3.95
N LYS A 434 7.73 -21.29 3.53
CA LYS A 434 6.29 -21.52 3.27
C LYS A 434 6.04 -22.37 2.02
N LEU A 435 6.83 -22.15 0.96
CA LEU A 435 6.68 -22.85 -0.32
C LEU A 435 7.26 -24.27 -0.31
N PHE A 436 8.30 -24.54 0.48
CA PHE A 436 8.99 -25.83 0.51
C PHE A 436 8.65 -26.62 1.78
N ARG A 437 7.42 -27.15 1.82
CA ARG A 437 6.93 -28.02 2.90
C ARG A 437 7.45 -29.44 2.74
N ASN A 438 7.71 -30.09 3.86
CA ASN A 438 8.21 -31.47 3.87
C ASN A 438 7.07 -32.49 3.71
N LEU A 439 7.42 -33.76 3.46
CA LEU A 439 6.44 -34.84 3.30
C LEU A 439 5.54 -35.04 4.52
N HIS A 440 6.08 -34.86 5.73
CA HIS A 440 5.30 -35.04 6.96
C HIS A 440 4.17 -34.02 7.08
N ASP A 441 4.42 -32.77 6.68
CA ASP A 441 3.42 -31.71 6.71
C ASP A 441 2.38 -31.89 5.60
N LEU A 442 2.81 -32.27 4.40
CA LEU A 442 1.92 -32.41 3.24
C LEU A 442 1.00 -33.63 3.29
N ARG A 443 1.36 -34.70 4.02
CA ARG A 443 0.55 -35.92 4.07
C ARG A 443 -0.62 -35.77 5.05
N ASN A 444 -1.71 -36.47 4.77
CA ASN A 444 -2.78 -36.64 5.73
C ASN A 444 -2.27 -37.43 6.95
N LYS A 445 -2.33 -36.80 8.13
CA LYS A 445 -1.84 -37.38 9.39
C LYS A 445 -2.92 -38.05 10.24
N LYS A 446 -4.18 -38.09 9.78
CA LYS A 446 -5.26 -38.72 10.53
C LYS A 446 -5.05 -40.23 10.65
N LEU A 447 -5.18 -40.75 11.87
CA LEU A 447 -5.02 -42.18 12.15
C LEU A 447 -6.25 -43.01 11.78
N LEU A 448 -7.44 -42.43 11.95
CA LEU A 448 -8.70 -43.12 11.80
C LEU A 448 -9.57 -42.43 10.75
N LYS A 449 -10.26 -43.23 9.92
CA LYS A 449 -11.19 -42.75 8.90
C LYS A 449 -12.58 -43.34 9.15
N PHE A 450 -13.46 -42.54 9.76
CA PHE A 450 -14.85 -42.89 10.04
C PHE A 450 -15.74 -41.63 10.07
N GLU A 451 -17.04 -41.77 9.90
CA GLU A 451 -18.00 -40.65 10.00
C GLU A 451 -18.51 -40.50 11.44
N SER A 452 -18.40 -39.31 12.04
CA SER A 452 -18.75 -39.09 13.45
C SER A 452 -20.22 -39.39 13.76
N ASN A 453 -21.11 -39.14 12.80
CA ASN A 453 -22.54 -39.41 12.93
C ASN A 453 -22.90 -40.89 12.84
N ASP A 454 -22.01 -41.71 12.28
CA ASP A 454 -22.20 -43.15 12.16
C ASP A 454 -21.88 -43.90 13.46
N VAL A 455 -21.12 -43.29 14.36
CA VAL A 455 -20.72 -43.92 15.61
C VAL A 455 -21.87 -43.87 16.62
N ASN A 456 -22.41 -45.04 16.94
CA ASN A 456 -23.45 -45.18 17.97
C ASN A 456 -23.03 -46.06 19.16
N LYS A 457 -21.87 -46.72 19.07
CA LYS A 457 -21.31 -47.49 20.17
C LYS A 457 -19.80 -47.37 20.21
N ILE A 458 -19.26 -47.25 21.43
CA ILE A 458 -17.83 -47.17 21.72
C ILE A 458 -17.51 -48.27 22.73
N HIS A 459 -16.52 -49.09 22.41
CA HIS A 459 -16.00 -50.11 23.30
C HIS A 459 -14.57 -49.75 23.67
N ILE A 460 -14.29 -49.64 24.97
CA ILE A 460 -12.96 -49.36 25.49
C ILE A 460 -12.54 -50.49 26.43
N GLN A 461 -11.51 -51.22 26.05
CA GLN A 461 -10.93 -52.30 26.83
C GLN A 461 -9.66 -51.78 27.51
N THR A 462 -9.60 -51.83 28.83
CA THR A 462 -8.37 -51.62 29.63
C THR A 462 -7.89 -52.96 30.20
N ALA A 463 -6.75 -52.98 30.89
CA ALA A 463 -6.26 -54.18 31.57
C ALA A 463 -7.25 -54.72 32.63
N ASP A 464 -7.91 -53.82 33.36
CA ASP A 464 -8.74 -54.18 34.52
C ASP A 464 -10.24 -54.19 34.23
N GLU A 465 -10.70 -53.49 33.18
CA GLU A 465 -12.12 -53.17 33.00
C GLU A 465 -12.52 -52.90 31.55
N VAL A 466 -13.80 -53.10 31.28
CA VAL A 466 -14.47 -52.81 30.00
C VAL A 466 -15.47 -51.67 30.15
N PHE A 467 -15.32 -50.65 29.32
CA PHE A 467 -16.29 -49.58 29.18
C PHE A 467 -17.04 -49.72 27.86
N GLU A 468 -18.35 -49.65 27.95
CA GLU A 468 -19.22 -49.72 26.78
C GLU A 468 -20.15 -48.53 26.80
N LEU A 469 -20.08 -47.69 25.77
CA LEU A 469 -20.93 -46.52 25.62
C LEU A 469 -21.86 -46.74 24.44
N GLU A 470 -23.13 -46.44 24.62
CA GLU A 470 -24.14 -46.50 23.56
C GLU A 470 -24.86 -45.15 23.43
N LYS A 471 -25.13 -44.78 22.18
CA LYS A 471 -25.80 -43.53 21.80
C LYS A 471 -27.25 -43.81 21.46
N SER A 472 -28.16 -43.14 22.16
CA SER A 472 -29.60 -43.13 21.85
C SER A 472 -30.04 -41.69 21.59
N GLY A 473 -30.38 -41.39 20.33
CA GLY A 473 -30.61 -40.00 19.90
C GLY A 473 -29.34 -39.14 20.09
N PRO A 474 -29.42 -37.98 20.76
CA PRO A 474 -28.26 -37.13 21.04
C PRO A 474 -27.48 -37.53 22.30
N GLN A 475 -27.98 -38.49 23.09
CA GLN A 475 -27.48 -38.78 24.42
C GLN A 475 -26.58 -40.03 24.45
N TRP A 476 -25.45 -39.92 25.13
CA TRP A 476 -24.56 -41.05 25.41
C TRP A 476 -24.84 -41.63 26.80
N SER A 477 -24.86 -42.96 26.88
CA SER A 477 -24.95 -43.69 28.15
C SER A 477 -23.84 -44.72 28.22
N LEU A 478 -23.18 -44.78 29.37
CA LEU A 478 -22.31 -45.88 29.75
C LEU A 478 -23.21 -47.07 30.11
N VAL A 479 -22.98 -48.22 29.49
CA VAL A 479 -23.71 -49.48 29.72
C VAL A 479 -22.91 -50.41 30.64
N LYS A 480 -21.59 -50.46 30.45
CA LYS A 480 -20.62 -51.20 31.28
C LYS A 480 -19.51 -50.29 31.79
N PRO A 481 -18.95 -50.50 33.00
CA PRO A 481 -19.23 -51.60 33.94
C PRO A 481 -20.58 -51.49 34.65
N LYS A 482 -21.10 -50.27 34.79
CA LYS A 482 -22.38 -49.96 35.44
C LYS A 482 -23.13 -48.90 34.64
N THR A 483 -24.42 -49.13 34.43
CA THR A 483 -25.23 -48.26 33.57
C THR A 483 -25.38 -46.86 34.15
N ARG A 484 -25.01 -45.82 33.39
CA ARG A 484 -25.13 -44.41 33.79
C ARG A 484 -25.15 -43.48 32.57
N LYS A 485 -25.86 -42.36 32.67
CA LYS A 485 -25.79 -41.28 31.67
C LYS A 485 -24.44 -40.57 31.71
N VAL A 486 -23.84 -40.32 30.55
CA VAL A 486 -22.58 -39.58 30.39
C VAL A 486 -22.80 -38.51 29.32
N GLU A 487 -23.07 -37.27 29.75
CA GLU A 487 -23.62 -36.24 28.85
C GLU A 487 -22.75 -35.95 27.61
N HIS A 488 -21.48 -35.59 27.81
CA HIS A 488 -20.61 -35.13 26.71
C HIS A 488 -19.49 -36.10 26.33
N PHE A 489 -19.10 -37.00 27.24
CA PHE A 489 -17.88 -37.80 27.09
C PHE A 489 -17.83 -38.64 25.81
N GLY A 490 -18.95 -39.26 25.40
CA GLY A 490 -18.98 -40.04 24.16
C GLY A 490 -18.75 -39.20 22.91
N ASN A 491 -19.33 -37.99 22.86
CA ASN A 491 -19.08 -37.06 21.75
C ASN A 491 -17.63 -36.58 21.79
N ASP A 492 -17.14 -36.14 22.95
CA ASP A 492 -15.77 -35.67 23.12
C ASP A 492 -14.75 -36.72 22.65
N LEU A 493 -14.96 -37.99 22.99
CA LEU A 493 -14.10 -39.09 22.56
C LEU A 493 -14.15 -39.31 21.05
N VAL A 494 -15.34 -39.28 20.43
CA VAL A 494 -15.50 -39.37 18.97
C VAL A 494 -14.76 -38.22 18.27
N TRP A 495 -14.88 -36.99 18.79
CA TRP A 495 -14.17 -35.82 18.28
C TRP A 495 -12.65 -35.95 18.43
N THR A 496 -12.16 -36.38 19.59
CA THR A 496 -10.73 -36.63 19.84
C THR A 496 -10.18 -37.66 18.87
N LEU A 497 -10.87 -38.80 18.68
CA LEU A 497 -10.43 -39.87 17.79
C LEU A 497 -10.47 -39.47 16.31
N LYS A 498 -11.48 -38.69 15.90
CA LYS A 498 -11.57 -38.13 14.53
C LYS A 498 -10.44 -37.14 14.26
N GLY A 499 -10.06 -36.36 15.28
CA GLY A 499 -8.98 -35.39 15.21
C GLY A 499 -7.57 -35.98 15.36
N LEU A 500 -7.45 -37.25 15.77
CA LEU A 500 -6.19 -37.86 16.19
C LEU A 500 -5.17 -37.94 15.05
N GLU A 501 -3.99 -37.39 15.29
CA GLU A 501 -2.88 -37.35 14.34
C GLU A 501 -1.64 -38.05 14.86
N PHE A 502 -0.93 -38.74 13.96
CA PHE A 502 0.36 -39.33 14.30
C PHE A 502 1.52 -38.33 14.10
N ASN A 503 2.53 -38.45 14.96
CA ASN A 503 3.78 -37.70 14.85
C ASN A 503 4.77 -38.37 13.87
N SER A 504 4.86 -39.69 13.88
CA SER A 504 5.65 -40.43 12.89
C SER A 504 5.17 -41.87 12.71
N PRO A 505 5.32 -42.48 11.52
CA PRO A 505 5.07 -43.90 11.34
C PRO A 505 6.23 -44.70 11.93
N VAL A 506 5.96 -45.91 12.37
CA VAL A 506 6.96 -46.86 12.87
C VAL A 506 7.28 -47.84 11.74
N SER A 507 8.50 -47.76 11.20
CA SER A 507 8.96 -48.64 10.12
C SER A 507 10.43 -49.01 10.30
N PRO A 508 10.79 -50.31 10.37
CA PRO A 508 9.88 -51.47 10.38
C PRO A 508 8.98 -51.50 11.63
N LEU A 509 7.87 -52.23 11.55
CA LEU A 509 6.97 -52.44 12.69
C LEU A 509 7.74 -53.06 13.86
N LEU A 510 7.47 -52.59 15.07
CA LEU A 510 8.03 -53.16 16.30
C LEU A 510 7.25 -54.42 16.67
N SER A 511 7.92 -55.36 17.36
CA SER A 511 7.21 -56.53 17.88
C SER A 511 6.14 -56.12 18.91
N PRO A 512 5.07 -56.90 19.08
CA PRO A 512 4.03 -56.62 20.07
C PRO A 512 4.56 -56.41 21.50
N GLU A 513 5.65 -57.08 21.88
CA GLU A 513 6.30 -56.96 23.20
C GLU A 513 7.01 -55.62 23.36
N VAL A 514 7.74 -55.16 22.33
CA VAL A 514 8.47 -53.89 22.36
C VAL A 514 7.51 -52.71 22.29
N SER A 515 6.45 -52.84 21.49
CA SER A 515 5.42 -51.81 21.35
C SER A 515 4.43 -51.76 22.52
N GLY A 516 4.37 -52.82 23.34
CA GLY A 516 3.35 -52.99 24.37
C GLY A 516 1.95 -53.29 23.79
N LEU A 517 1.86 -53.66 22.50
CA LEU A 517 0.58 -53.97 21.84
C LEU A 517 0.09 -55.39 22.14
N ASN A 518 0.93 -56.27 22.71
CA ASN A 518 0.51 -57.56 23.25
C ASN A 518 -0.30 -57.43 24.55
N SER A 519 -0.16 -56.31 25.26
CA SER A 519 -0.89 -55.96 26.47
C SER A 519 -1.15 -54.45 26.44
N PRO A 520 -2.07 -54.00 25.56
CA PRO A 520 -2.29 -52.58 25.32
C PRO A 520 -2.81 -51.92 26.59
N GLU A 521 -2.39 -50.67 26.82
CA GLU A 521 -2.85 -49.86 27.94
C GLU A 521 -4.38 -49.66 27.85
N PHE A 522 -4.86 -49.41 26.63
CA PHE A 522 -6.26 -49.54 26.29
C PHE A 522 -6.45 -49.77 24.78
N THR A 523 -7.57 -50.42 24.44
CA THR A 523 -8.05 -50.58 23.06
C THR A 523 -9.38 -49.86 22.93
N ILE A 524 -9.56 -49.10 21.86
CA ILE A 524 -10.82 -48.42 21.57
C ILE A 524 -11.36 -48.92 20.24
N THR A 525 -12.60 -49.35 20.22
CA THR A 525 -13.30 -49.78 19.01
C THR A 525 -14.60 -48.98 18.87
N LEU A 526 -14.80 -48.41 17.68
CA LEU A 526 -15.97 -47.64 17.30
C LEU A 526 -16.88 -48.49 16.43
N PHE A 527 -18.18 -48.43 16.68
CA PHE A 527 -19.19 -49.21 15.98
C PHE A 527 -20.29 -48.34 15.40
N LYS A 528 -20.75 -48.75 14.21
CA LYS A 528 -22.05 -48.40 13.62
C LYS A 528 -22.94 -49.62 13.73
N ASN A 529 -23.86 -49.60 14.68
CA ASN A 529 -24.65 -50.78 15.08
C ASN A 529 -23.73 -51.91 15.55
N MET A 530 -23.70 -53.02 14.80
CA MET A 530 -22.84 -54.18 15.08
C MET A 530 -21.56 -54.21 14.24
N GLN A 531 -21.37 -53.25 13.33
CA GLN A 531 -20.22 -53.19 12.44
C GLN A 531 -19.13 -52.29 13.02
N GLU A 532 -17.91 -52.80 13.11
CA GLU A 532 -16.73 -52.01 13.44
C GLU A 532 -16.41 -51.02 12.32
N VAL A 533 -16.24 -49.74 12.68
CA VAL A 533 -15.90 -48.66 11.73
C VAL A 533 -14.50 -48.09 11.96
N ALA A 534 -13.92 -48.28 13.15
CA ALA A 534 -12.55 -47.91 13.47
C ALA A 534 -12.08 -48.61 14.75
N SER A 535 -10.79 -48.95 14.82
CA SER A 535 -10.15 -49.48 16.03
C SER A 535 -8.78 -48.86 16.25
N LEU A 536 -8.42 -48.70 17.52
CA LEU A 536 -7.13 -48.18 17.96
C LEU A 536 -6.62 -49.01 19.13
N LYS A 537 -5.38 -49.51 19.06
CA LYS A 537 -4.69 -50.08 20.22
C LYS A 537 -3.59 -49.15 20.67
N ILE A 538 -3.59 -48.80 21.95
CA ILE A 538 -2.58 -47.93 22.55
C ILE A 538 -1.64 -48.83 23.35
N GLY A 539 -0.38 -48.90 22.92
CA GLY A 539 0.68 -49.63 23.58
C GLY A 539 1.41 -48.77 24.61
N LYS A 540 2.70 -49.03 24.79
CA LYS A 540 3.50 -48.40 25.84
C LYS A 540 3.82 -46.93 25.55
N LEU A 541 3.79 -46.08 26.58
CA LEU A 541 4.33 -44.73 26.56
C LEU A 541 5.87 -44.77 26.49
N PHE A 542 6.43 -44.06 25.52
CA PHE A 542 7.86 -43.83 25.40
C PHE A 542 8.23 -42.50 26.10
N GLU A 543 8.50 -42.58 27.41
CA GLU A 543 8.67 -41.43 28.31
C GLU A 543 9.69 -40.38 27.84
N GLN A 544 10.78 -40.79 27.18
CA GLN A 544 11.80 -39.87 26.69
C GLN A 544 11.25 -38.83 25.71
N ASN A 545 10.23 -39.21 24.92
CA ASN A 545 9.65 -38.34 23.90
C ASN A 545 8.20 -37.93 24.21
N GLN A 546 7.61 -38.48 25.29
CA GLN A 546 6.19 -38.33 25.62
C GLN A 546 5.29 -38.73 24.43
N GLU A 547 5.52 -39.94 23.91
CA GLU A 547 4.77 -40.50 22.78
C GLU A 547 4.31 -41.93 23.04
N TYR A 548 3.05 -42.24 22.75
CA TYR A 548 2.53 -43.60 22.72
C TYR A 548 2.86 -44.29 21.40
N LEU A 549 3.15 -45.59 21.47
CA LEU A 549 3.08 -46.47 20.31
C LEU A 549 1.63 -46.91 20.10
N VAL A 550 1.08 -46.63 18.93
CA VAL A 550 -0.33 -46.82 18.62
C VAL A 550 -0.47 -47.64 17.35
N GLU A 551 -1.33 -48.66 17.39
CA GLU A 551 -1.69 -49.45 16.22
C GLU A 551 -3.09 -49.07 15.72
N ALA A 552 -3.16 -48.75 14.43
CA ALA A 552 -4.39 -48.50 13.69
C ALA A 552 -4.26 -49.13 12.30
N ASN A 553 -5.29 -49.83 11.82
CA ASN A 553 -5.31 -50.47 10.50
C ASN A 553 -4.06 -51.36 10.23
N ASN A 554 -3.61 -52.12 11.24
CA ASN A 554 -2.41 -52.97 11.19
C ASN A 554 -1.09 -52.23 10.91
N LEU A 555 -1.06 -50.91 11.14
CA LEU A 555 0.14 -50.08 11.06
C LEU A 555 0.43 -49.46 12.42
N GLN A 556 1.72 -49.25 12.73
CA GLN A 556 2.16 -48.65 13.98
C GLN A 556 2.61 -47.22 13.80
N TYR A 557 2.29 -46.39 14.78
CA TYR A 557 2.52 -44.96 14.76
C TYR A 557 2.98 -44.47 16.14
N ARG A 558 3.75 -43.39 16.15
CA ARG A 558 4.05 -42.61 17.35
C ARG A 558 3.03 -41.48 17.46
N VAL A 559 2.37 -41.36 18.59
CA VAL A 559 1.35 -40.35 18.86
C VAL A 559 1.72 -39.60 20.13
N LYS A 560 1.71 -38.27 20.09
CA LYS A 560 2.06 -37.46 21.27
C LYS A 560 1.09 -37.72 22.41
N GLU A 561 1.61 -37.83 23.62
CA GLU A 561 0.86 -38.12 24.85
C GLU A 561 -0.33 -37.17 25.04
N LYS A 562 -0.13 -35.86 24.80
CA LYS A 562 -1.15 -34.80 24.89
C LYS A 562 -2.43 -35.03 24.08
N TYR A 563 -2.43 -35.96 23.13
CA TYR A 563 -3.62 -36.29 22.34
C TYR A 563 -4.42 -37.45 22.93
N LEU A 564 -3.84 -38.21 23.87
CA LEU A 564 -4.39 -39.45 24.43
C LEU A 564 -4.54 -39.40 25.97
N ASP A 565 -3.81 -38.51 26.66
CA ASP A 565 -3.83 -38.33 28.13
C ASP A 565 -5.22 -38.04 28.74
N SER A 566 -6.07 -37.37 27.98
CA SER A 566 -7.45 -37.06 28.37
C SER A 566 -8.32 -38.32 28.49
N ILE A 567 -7.98 -39.41 27.78
CA ILE A 567 -8.79 -40.62 27.75
C ILE A 567 -8.70 -41.37 29.08
N PRO A 568 -7.51 -41.79 29.60
CA PRO A 568 -7.41 -42.42 30.91
C PRO A 568 -7.95 -41.54 32.06
N SER A 569 -7.70 -40.24 31.99
CA SER A 569 -8.16 -39.25 32.97
C SER A 569 -9.68 -39.16 33.05
N ASN A 570 -10.38 -39.29 31.92
CA ASN A 570 -11.84 -39.26 31.89
C ASN A 570 -12.45 -40.61 32.30
N LEU A 571 -11.81 -41.73 31.94
CA LEU A 571 -12.24 -43.06 32.39
C LEU A 571 -12.18 -43.17 33.92
N SER A 572 -11.12 -42.65 34.56
CA SER A 572 -11.01 -42.64 36.03
C SER A 572 -12.07 -41.77 36.72
N LYS A 573 -12.46 -40.63 36.12
CA LYS A 573 -13.58 -39.79 36.61
C LYS A 573 -14.92 -40.50 36.50
N ILE A 574 -15.10 -41.32 35.46
CA ILE A 574 -16.31 -42.13 35.27
C ILE A 574 -16.37 -43.27 36.30
N ARG A 575 -15.22 -43.80 36.73
CA ARG A 575 -15.10 -44.78 37.82
C ARG A 575 -15.42 -44.21 39.21
N SER A 576 -14.99 -42.98 39.51
CA SER A 576 -15.00 -42.42 40.87
C SER A 576 -16.31 -41.74 41.29
N LYS A 577 -17.23 -41.51 40.37
CA LYS A 577 -18.56 -40.92 40.61
C LYS A 577 -19.64 -41.96 40.47
#